data_AF-A0A919G2S0-F1
#
_entry.id   AF-A0A919G2S0-F1
#
_cell.length_a   1.000
_cell.length_b   1.000
_cell.length_c   1.000
_cell.angle_alpha   90.00
_cell.angle_beta   90.00
_cell.angle_gamma   90.00
#
_symmetry.space_group_name_H-M   'P 1'
#
loop_
_entity.id
_entity.type
_entity.pdbx_description
1 polymer ?
#
loop_
_entity_poly.entity_id
_entity_poly.type
_entity_poly.pdbx_seq_one_letter_code
_entity_poly.pdbx_strand_id
1 'polypeptide(L)'
;MTSANPPAPGGPDPVGSDLSSGAALTPGFRGRARPKGVTLPPGQYAEEGFPVLSAGPTPNVDSSTWSFTVTAESGATRSWTWAELMALPQDEPTVDIHCVTRWSKFGTRWRGVSLDVLLADVESTADFAMVGSYGGYTTNLPVADLLGGKAWIAHTFDGKPLHPEHGGPARLLVPHLYFWKSAKWVRSLTLMPVDRPGFWEKLGYHDLGDPWREQRYQGD
;
A
#
# COMPACT_ATOMS: atom_id res chain seq x y z
N MET A 1 -19.46 13.26 -5.69
CA MET A 1 -18.87 12.06 -5.06
C MET A 1 -17.81 12.57 -4.10
N THR A 2 -18.09 12.48 -2.80
CA THR A 2 -17.34 13.15 -1.73
C THR A 2 -16.03 12.40 -1.45
N SER A 3 -14.90 12.99 -1.86
CA SER A 3 -13.57 12.61 -1.41
C SER A 3 -13.44 12.96 0.07
N ALA A 4 -13.23 11.96 0.94
CA ALA A 4 -13.01 12.19 2.36
C ALA A 4 -11.50 12.21 2.63
N ASN A 5 -10.96 13.39 2.95
CA ASN A 5 -9.63 13.52 3.53
C ASN A 5 -9.65 13.02 4.99
N PRO A 6 -8.63 12.29 5.45
CA PRO A 6 -8.52 11.93 6.86
C PRO A 6 -8.17 13.17 7.71
N PRO A 7 -8.67 13.26 8.97
CA PRO A 7 -8.40 14.39 9.85
C PRO A 7 -6.96 14.37 10.39
N ALA A 8 -6.37 15.55 10.56
CA ALA A 8 -5.08 15.77 11.22
C ALA A 8 -5.18 15.52 12.74
N PRO A 9 -4.08 15.15 13.42
CA PRO A 9 -4.09 14.92 14.87
C PRO A 9 -4.21 16.25 15.64
N GLY A 10 -5.25 16.35 16.48
CA GLY A 10 -5.47 17.47 17.38
C GLY A 10 -4.59 17.38 18.65
N GLY A 11 -4.06 18.52 19.07
CA GLY A 11 -3.30 18.67 20.32
C GLY A 11 -4.16 18.56 21.58
N PRO A 12 -3.54 18.54 22.78
CA PRO A 12 -4.22 18.16 24.01
C PRO A 12 -5.03 19.30 24.63
N ASP A 13 -6.26 19.00 25.03
CA ASP A 13 -7.11 19.87 25.88
C ASP A 13 -6.83 19.65 27.38
N PRO A 14 -7.06 20.66 28.24
CA PRO A 14 -6.63 20.66 29.63
C PRO A 14 -7.59 19.93 30.58
N VAL A 15 -7.01 19.51 31.70
CA VAL A 15 -7.59 18.71 32.79
C VAL A 15 -8.59 19.51 33.65
N GLY A 16 -9.73 18.86 33.98
CA GLY A 16 -10.67 19.28 35.01
C GLY A 16 -11.43 18.09 35.62
N SER A 17 -11.24 17.90 36.93
CA SER A 17 -11.93 17.07 37.96
C SER A 17 -13.48 17.19 37.97
N ASP A 18 -14.34 16.34 38.53
CA ASP A 18 -14.37 15.02 39.21
C ASP A 18 -15.88 14.62 39.36
N LEU A 19 -16.15 13.34 39.69
CA LEU A 19 -17.36 12.72 40.28
C LEU A 19 -18.47 12.09 39.37
N SER A 20 -18.32 10.76 39.19
CA SER A 20 -19.31 9.67 39.39
C SER A 20 -20.76 9.83 38.92
N SER A 21 -21.16 9.09 37.87
CA SER A 21 -22.20 8.04 37.89
C SER A 21 -22.66 7.63 36.48
N GLY A 22 -22.75 6.32 36.25
CA GLY A 22 -23.58 5.73 35.20
C GLY A 22 -23.00 5.75 33.78
N ALA A 23 -22.20 4.74 33.42
CA ALA A 23 -21.85 4.49 32.03
C ALA A 23 -23.10 4.08 31.22
N ALA A 24 -23.70 5.05 30.55
CA ALA A 24 -24.68 4.80 29.51
C ALA A 24 -23.96 4.23 28.28
N LEU A 25 -24.09 2.92 28.06
CA LEU A 25 -23.68 2.27 26.83
C LEU A 25 -24.53 2.83 25.69
N THR A 26 -23.93 3.63 24.81
CA THR A 26 -24.56 4.15 23.59
C THR A 26 -25.03 2.97 22.73
N PRO A 27 -26.35 2.80 22.50
CA PRO A 27 -26.85 1.74 21.63
C PRO A 27 -26.61 2.14 20.17
N GLY A 28 -25.68 1.47 19.48
CA GLY A 28 -25.53 1.69 18.04
C GLY A 28 -24.26 1.14 17.38
N PHE A 29 -23.17 0.94 18.12
CA PHE A 29 -21.94 0.42 17.51
C PHE A 29 -21.85 -1.11 17.63
N ARG A 30 -22.68 -1.82 16.86
CA ARG A 30 -22.44 -3.25 16.60
C ARG A 30 -21.31 -3.33 15.58
N GLY A 31 -20.10 -3.66 16.06
CA GLY A 31 -18.98 -4.00 15.18
C GLY A 31 -19.42 -5.04 14.16
N ARG A 32 -19.10 -4.80 12.89
CA ARG A 32 -19.42 -5.69 11.77
C ARG A 32 -18.93 -7.11 12.11
N ALA A 33 -19.77 -8.12 11.85
CA ALA A 33 -19.50 -9.50 12.25
C ALA A 33 -18.15 -9.98 11.69
N ARG A 34 -17.34 -10.63 12.54
CA ARG A 34 -16.05 -11.21 12.15
C ARG A 34 -16.28 -12.38 11.19
N PRO A 35 -15.60 -12.45 10.03
CA PRO A 35 -15.52 -13.68 9.26
C PRO A 35 -14.97 -14.80 10.15
N LYS A 36 -15.64 -15.97 10.17
CA LYS A 36 -15.21 -17.10 10.99
C LYS A 36 -13.84 -17.61 10.50
N GLY A 37 -12.89 -17.79 11.42
CA GLY A 37 -11.60 -18.43 11.14
C GLY A 37 -10.48 -17.48 10.68
N VAL A 38 -10.68 -16.17 10.72
CA VAL A 38 -9.70 -15.18 10.27
C VAL A 38 -9.25 -14.30 11.44
N THR A 39 -7.94 -14.19 11.65
CA THR A 39 -7.35 -13.27 12.62
C THR A 39 -7.20 -11.89 11.97
N LEU A 40 -7.75 -10.86 12.64
CA LEU A 40 -7.58 -9.47 12.23
C LEU A 40 -6.35 -8.87 12.90
N PRO A 41 -5.58 -8.01 12.22
CA PRO A 41 -4.63 -7.16 12.90
C PRO A 41 -5.34 -6.27 13.93
N PRO A 42 -4.66 -5.84 15.00
CA PRO A 42 -5.29 -5.01 16.02
C PRO A 42 -5.89 -3.71 15.44
N GLY A 43 -7.04 -3.31 15.97
CA GLY A 43 -7.76 -2.12 15.52
C GLY A 43 -8.40 -2.22 14.13
N GLN A 44 -8.45 -3.40 13.50
CA GLN A 44 -9.06 -3.62 12.18
C GLN A 44 -10.48 -4.21 12.24
N TYR A 45 -11.29 -3.90 11.22
CA TYR A 45 -12.53 -4.60 10.90
C TYR A 45 -12.48 -5.24 9.50
N ALA A 46 -13.23 -6.31 9.28
CA ALA A 46 -13.31 -6.97 7.98
C ALA A 46 -14.21 -6.18 7.01
N GLU A 47 -13.76 -6.03 5.77
CA GLU A 47 -14.49 -5.41 4.67
C GLU A 47 -14.65 -6.39 3.50
N GLU A 48 -15.87 -6.48 2.98
CA GLU A 48 -16.21 -7.35 1.85
C GLU A 48 -16.03 -6.62 0.52
N GLY A 49 -16.22 -5.30 0.48
CA GLY A 49 -15.98 -4.47 -0.69
C GLY A 49 -14.49 -4.27 -0.98
N PHE A 50 -14.18 -3.36 -1.90
CA PHE A 50 -12.82 -2.83 -2.08
C PHE A 50 -12.91 -1.30 -2.02
N PRO A 51 -12.77 -0.68 -0.83
CA PRO A 51 -12.87 0.77 -0.69
C PRO A 51 -11.81 1.51 -1.53
N VAL A 52 -12.24 2.59 -2.19
CA VAL A 52 -11.35 3.47 -2.95
C VAL A 52 -10.90 4.62 -2.05
N LEU A 53 -9.59 4.69 -1.80
CA LEU A 53 -8.92 5.81 -1.15
C LEU A 53 -7.78 6.30 -2.05
N SER A 54 -7.67 7.61 -2.26
CA SER A 54 -6.59 8.21 -3.05
C SER A 54 -6.18 9.55 -2.46
N ALA A 55 -4.88 9.85 -2.50
CA ALA A 55 -4.34 11.15 -2.07
C ALA A 55 -4.62 12.28 -3.09
N GLY A 56 -5.02 11.92 -4.31
CA GLY A 56 -5.29 12.84 -5.40
C GLY A 56 -6.29 12.25 -6.42
N PRO A 57 -6.53 12.96 -7.53
CA PRO A 57 -7.42 12.47 -8.59
C PRO A 57 -6.86 11.19 -9.22
N THR A 58 -7.74 10.33 -9.72
CA THR A 58 -7.37 9.16 -10.51
C THR A 58 -6.73 9.61 -11.83
N PRO A 59 -5.42 9.38 -12.06
CA PRO A 59 -4.80 9.67 -13.34
C PRO A 59 -5.36 8.74 -14.42
N ASN A 60 -5.46 9.26 -15.64
CA ASN A 60 -5.67 8.43 -16.81
C ASN A 60 -4.31 7.95 -17.32
N VAL A 61 -3.99 6.69 -17.08
CA VAL A 61 -2.70 6.08 -17.45
C VAL A 61 -2.93 5.10 -18.59
N ASP A 62 -2.55 5.49 -19.80
CA ASP A 62 -2.67 4.65 -20.98
C ASP A 62 -1.53 3.62 -21.03
N SER A 63 -1.89 2.34 -21.08
CA SER A 63 -0.95 1.21 -21.24
C SER A 63 -0.01 1.34 -22.43
N SER A 64 -0.38 2.04 -23.50
CA SER A 64 0.48 2.27 -24.69
C SER A 64 1.68 3.16 -24.41
N THR A 65 1.59 4.02 -23.37
CA THR A 65 2.65 4.94 -22.94
C THR A 65 3.19 4.59 -21.55
N TRP A 66 2.64 3.55 -20.93
CA TRP A 66 3.05 3.09 -19.62
C TRP A 66 4.44 2.46 -19.70
N SER A 67 5.27 2.81 -18.72
CA SER A 67 6.54 2.13 -18.48
C SER A 67 6.80 2.03 -16.99
N PHE A 68 7.52 0.98 -16.60
CA PHE A 68 8.09 0.85 -15.27
C PHE A 68 9.60 0.85 -15.36
N THR A 69 10.25 1.70 -14.57
CA THR A 69 11.71 1.84 -14.57
C THR A 69 12.27 1.57 -13.19
N VAL A 70 13.22 0.64 -13.11
CA VAL A 70 14.09 0.47 -11.95
C VAL A 70 15.36 1.28 -12.18
N THR A 71 15.77 2.06 -11.18
CA THR A 71 17.04 2.79 -11.16
C THR A 71 17.86 2.32 -9.96
N ALA A 72 19.04 1.75 -10.21
CA ALA A 72 19.99 1.38 -9.17
C ALA A 72 20.69 2.63 -8.60
N GLU A 73 21.29 2.50 -7.41
CA GLU A 73 22.06 3.57 -6.77
C GLU A 73 23.32 3.96 -7.56
N SER A 74 23.82 3.07 -8.42
CA SER A 74 24.89 3.33 -9.38
C SER A 74 24.48 4.23 -10.55
N GLY A 75 23.18 4.47 -10.72
CA GLY A 75 22.60 5.18 -11.86
C GLY A 75 22.21 4.29 -13.04
N ALA A 76 22.52 2.98 -12.98
CA ALA A 76 22.05 2.02 -13.99
C ALA A 76 20.52 1.93 -13.99
N THR A 77 19.92 1.85 -15.17
CA THR A 77 18.46 1.78 -15.33
C THR A 77 18.04 0.57 -16.15
N ARG A 78 16.89 0.01 -15.77
CA ARG A 78 16.17 -0.99 -16.55
C ARG A 78 14.71 -0.59 -16.64
N SER A 79 14.15 -0.64 -17.83
CA SER A 79 12.77 -0.22 -18.09
C SER A 79 12.02 -1.31 -18.82
N TRP A 80 10.74 -1.42 -18.53
CA TRP A 80 9.81 -2.30 -19.22
C TRP A 80 8.62 -1.48 -19.70
N THR A 81 8.29 -1.63 -20.97
CA THR A 81 6.99 -1.24 -21.52
C THR A 81 5.89 -2.18 -21.00
N TRP A 82 4.63 -1.80 -21.22
CA TRP A 82 3.50 -2.66 -20.85
C TRP A 82 3.58 -4.06 -21.48
N ALA A 83 3.91 -4.13 -22.78
CA ALA A 83 4.01 -5.40 -23.49
C ALA A 83 5.13 -6.29 -22.92
N GLU A 84 6.27 -5.70 -22.58
CA GLU A 84 7.40 -6.43 -21.97
C GLU A 84 7.05 -6.92 -20.56
N LEU A 85 6.40 -6.09 -19.73
CA LEU A 85 5.95 -6.50 -18.40
C LEU A 85 5.00 -7.71 -18.48
N MET A 86 4.06 -7.68 -19.43
CA MET A 86 3.10 -8.78 -19.63
C MET A 86 3.74 -10.07 -20.16
N ALA A 87 4.92 -9.98 -20.79
CA ALA A 87 5.67 -11.12 -21.29
C ALA A 87 6.56 -11.78 -20.23
N LEU A 88 6.82 -11.10 -19.10
CA LEU A 88 7.57 -11.67 -17.98
C LEU A 88 6.77 -12.79 -17.27
N PRO A 89 7.45 -13.68 -16.52
CA PRO A 89 6.78 -14.62 -15.62
C PRO A 89 5.73 -13.93 -14.73
N GLN A 90 4.53 -14.51 -14.68
CA GLN A 90 3.39 -13.97 -13.95
C GLN A 90 3.07 -14.85 -12.75
N ASP A 91 2.82 -14.22 -11.60
CA ASP A 91 2.32 -14.84 -10.38
C ASP A 91 0.85 -14.51 -10.16
N GLU A 92 0.15 -15.37 -9.42
CA GLU A 92 -1.25 -15.21 -9.03
C GLU A 92 -1.45 -15.28 -7.50
N PRO A 93 -0.91 -14.31 -6.74
CA PRO A 93 -0.96 -14.38 -5.28
C PRO A 93 -2.39 -14.18 -4.76
N THR A 94 -2.76 -15.02 -3.78
CA THR A 94 -3.98 -14.84 -2.97
C THR A 94 -3.56 -14.40 -1.58
N VAL A 95 -3.87 -13.15 -1.22
CA VAL A 95 -3.32 -12.48 -0.05
C VAL A 95 -4.37 -11.63 0.65
N ASP A 96 -4.09 -11.25 1.89
CA ASP A 96 -4.90 -10.29 2.63
C ASP A 96 -4.31 -8.89 2.48
N ILE A 97 -5.16 -7.86 2.52
CA ILE A 97 -4.72 -6.46 2.49
C ILE A 97 -5.32 -5.71 3.67
N HIS A 98 -4.51 -4.86 4.28
CA HIS A 98 -4.86 -4.15 5.51
C HIS A 98 -4.70 -2.65 5.32
N CYS A 99 -5.76 -1.88 5.50
CA CYS A 99 -5.71 -0.44 5.35
C CYS A 99 -5.49 0.25 6.70
N VAL A 100 -4.72 1.33 6.67
CA VAL A 100 -4.50 2.22 7.80
C VAL A 100 -5.79 2.88 8.28
N THR A 101 -6.81 3.00 7.42
CA THR A 101 -8.14 3.49 7.80
C THR A 101 -9.04 2.39 8.40
N ARG A 102 -8.42 1.36 8.99
CA ARG A 102 -9.03 0.32 9.83
C ARG A 102 -9.86 -0.76 9.14
N TRP A 103 -9.85 -0.86 7.81
CA TRP A 103 -10.46 -2.01 7.12
C TRP A 103 -9.41 -3.04 6.69
N SER A 104 -9.79 -4.32 6.68
CA SER A 104 -9.02 -5.44 6.15
C SER A 104 -9.87 -6.23 5.17
N LYS A 105 -9.30 -6.59 4.01
CA LYS A 105 -9.95 -7.42 3.00
C LYS A 105 -9.15 -8.71 2.84
N PHE A 106 -9.83 -9.84 2.98
CA PHE A 106 -9.20 -11.17 3.01
C PHE A 106 -9.34 -11.91 1.69
N GLY A 107 -8.38 -12.79 1.40
CA GLY A 107 -8.42 -13.70 0.25
C GLY A 107 -8.48 -12.97 -1.10
N THR A 108 -7.83 -11.80 -1.19
CA THR A 108 -7.77 -11.02 -2.43
C THR A 108 -6.89 -11.72 -3.45
N ARG A 109 -7.41 -11.94 -4.67
CA ARG A 109 -6.69 -12.62 -5.75
C ARG A 109 -6.15 -11.59 -6.73
N TRP A 110 -4.85 -11.66 -6.98
CA TRP A 110 -4.15 -10.74 -7.87
C TRP A 110 -3.46 -11.52 -8.98
N ARG A 111 -3.05 -10.80 -10.03
CA ARG A 111 -2.02 -11.27 -10.97
C ARG A 111 -1.04 -10.16 -11.28
N GLY A 112 0.23 -10.49 -11.36
CA GLY A 112 1.31 -9.53 -11.57
C GLY A 112 2.67 -10.16 -11.74
N VAL A 113 3.70 -9.32 -11.88
CA VAL A 113 5.10 -9.74 -11.94
C VAL A 113 5.73 -9.56 -10.57
N SER A 114 6.41 -10.59 -10.05
CA SER A 114 7.15 -10.48 -8.79
C SER A 114 8.30 -9.48 -8.91
N LEU A 115 8.56 -8.74 -7.83
CA LEU A 115 9.75 -7.88 -7.72
C LEU A 115 11.04 -8.70 -7.74
N ASP A 116 11.01 -9.98 -7.34
CA ASP A 116 12.14 -10.90 -7.50
C ASP A 116 12.54 -11.03 -8.98
N VAL A 117 11.56 -11.11 -9.89
CA VAL A 117 11.79 -11.22 -11.33
C VAL A 117 12.34 -9.91 -11.89
N LEU A 118 11.78 -8.78 -11.48
CA LEU A 118 12.19 -7.46 -11.99
C LEU A 118 13.59 -7.05 -11.50
N LEU A 119 13.99 -7.51 -10.32
CA LEU A 119 15.28 -7.18 -9.70
C LEU A 119 16.35 -8.25 -9.90
N ALA A 120 16.03 -9.40 -10.50
CA ALA A 120 16.96 -10.53 -10.67
C ALA A 120 18.29 -10.17 -11.35
N ASP A 121 18.25 -9.29 -12.36
CA ASP A 121 19.46 -8.83 -13.08
C ASP A 121 19.83 -7.37 -12.74
N VAL A 122 19.37 -6.85 -11.61
CA VAL A 122 19.71 -5.49 -11.15
C VAL A 122 20.77 -5.59 -10.07
N GLU A 123 22.01 -5.28 -10.43
CA GLU A 123 23.12 -5.21 -9.49
C GLU A 123 22.94 -4.02 -8.54
N SER A 124 22.74 -4.30 -7.25
CA SER A 124 22.53 -3.29 -6.22
C SER A 124 22.91 -3.80 -4.83
N THR A 125 23.37 -2.87 -4.00
CA THR A 125 23.64 -3.05 -2.56
C THR A 125 22.71 -2.17 -1.71
N ALA A 126 21.69 -1.59 -2.32
CA ALA A 126 20.75 -0.70 -1.65
C ALA A 126 19.88 -1.45 -0.64
N ASP A 127 19.71 -0.84 0.54
CA ASP A 127 18.84 -1.35 1.59
C ASP A 127 17.38 -0.89 1.42
N PHE A 128 17.15 0.19 0.67
CA PHE A 128 15.84 0.83 0.53
C PHE A 128 15.46 1.07 -0.94
N ALA A 129 14.18 1.23 -1.16
CA ALA A 129 13.60 1.57 -2.45
C ALA A 129 12.58 2.69 -2.29
N MET A 130 12.60 3.65 -3.21
CA MET A 130 11.55 4.65 -3.39
C MET A 130 10.68 4.25 -4.58
N VAL A 131 9.40 3.98 -4.33
CA VAL A 131 8.42 3.72 -5.38
C VAL A 131 7.79 5.03 -5.81
N GLY A 132 7.69 5.24 -7.13
CA GLY A 132 7.09 6.42 -7.72
C GLY A 132 5.87 6.08 -8.56
N SER A 133 4.87 6.97 -8.51
CA SER A 133 3.60 6.81 -9.23
C SER A 133 3.39 7.90 -10.28
N TYR A 134 2.59 7.61 -11.30
CA TYR A 134 1.92 8.66 -12.06
C TYR A 134 1.03 9.47 -11.11
N GLY A 135 1.05 10.80 -11.23
CA GLY A 135 0.38 11.71 -10.28
C GLY A 135 1.22 12.08 -9.05
N GLY A 136 2.49 11.66 -8.98
CA GLY A 136 3.47 12.20 -8.03
C GLY A 136 3.47 11.57 -6.64
N TYR A 137 2.62 10.58 -6.38
CA TYR A 137 2.67 9.82 -5.13
C TYR A 137 3.95 8.99 -5.04
N THR A 138 4.57 8.98 -3.87
CA THR A 138 5.74 8.17 -3.56
C THR A 138 5.62 7.47 -2.22
N THR A 139 6.32 6.35 -2.05
CA THR A 139 6.42 5.63 -0.77
C THR A 139 7.75 4.89 -0.70
N ASN A 140 8.35 4.85 0.48
CA ASN A 140 9.63 4.19 0.75
C ASN A 140 9.41 2.82 1.39
N LEU A 141 10.26 1.86 1.02
CA LEU A 141 10.20 0.47 1.47
C LEU A 141 11.62 -0.08 1.63
N PRO A 142 11.92 -0.89 2.66
CA PRO A 142 13.12 -1.71 2.67
C PRO A 142 13.11 -2.69 1.49
N VAL A 143 14.24 -2.91 0.84
CA VAL A 143 14.38 -3.88 -0.26
C VAL A 143 14.05 -5.30 0.22
N ALA A 144 14.37 -5.62 1.48
CA ALA A 144 14.03 -6.90 2.11
C ALA A 144 12.52 -7.18 2.24
N ASP A 145 11.68 -6.15 2.12
CA ASP A 145 10.21 -6.25 2.10
C ASP A 145 9.64 -6.29 0.67
N LEU A 146 10.49 -6.12 -0.34
CA LEU A 146 10.12 -6.23 -1.76
C LEU A 146 10.53 -7.57 -2.38
N LEU A 147 11.50 -8.27 -1.79
CA LEU A 147 12.03 -9.55 -2.27
C LEU A 147 11.54 -10.73 -1.44
N GLY A 148 11.75 -11.94 -1.97
CA GLY A 148 11.40 -13.21 -1.33
C GLY A 148 9.92 -13.55 -1.44
N GLY A 149 9.29 -13.24 -2.59
CA GLY A 149 7.87 -13.52 -2.83
C GLY A 149 6.93 -12.65 -1.98
N LYS A 150 7.35 -11.42 -1.64
CA LYS A 150 6.60 -10.50 -0.79
C LYS A 150 5.93 -9.35 -1.54
N ALA A 151 6.38 -9.03 -2.75
CA ALA A 151 5.86 -7.89 -3.50
C ALA A 151 5.76 -8.12 -5.01
N TRP A 152 4.79 -7.44 -5.63
CA TRP A 152 4.47 -7.56 -7.06
C TRP A 152 4.13 -6.21 -7.68
N ILE A 153 4.39 -6.08 -8.98
CA ILE A 153 3.70 -5.12 -9.84
C ILE A 153 2.44 -5.82 -10.38
N ALA A 154 1.30 -5.54 -9.76
CA ALA A 154 0.02 -6.18 -10.05
C ALA A 154 -0.80 -5.40 -11.07
N HIS A 155 -1.41 -6.11 -12.02
CA HIS A 155 -2.23 -5.56 -13.10
C HIS A 155 -3.65 -6.13 -13.18
N THR A 156 -3.93 -7.23 -12.47
CA THR A 156 -5.25 -7.87 -12.44
C THR A 156 -5.69 -8.05 -11.00
N PHE A 157 -6.99 -7.88 -10.76
CA PHE A 157 -7.65 -8.15 -9.49
C PHE A 157 -8.93 -8.94 -9.74
N ASP A 158 -9.09 -10.07 -9.05
CA ASP A 158 -10.25 -10.97 -9.19
C ASP A 158 -10.57 -11.36 -10.65
N GLY A 159 -9.51 -11.71 -11.41
CA GLY A 159 -9.61 -12.17 -12.79
C GLY A 159 -9.95 -11.09 -13.82
N LYS A 160 -10.01 -9.82 -13.40
CA LYS A 160 -10.27 -8.67 -14.29
C LYS A 160 -9.10 -7.70 -14.28
N PRO A 161 -8.86 -6.97 -15.38
CA PRO A 161 -7.91 -5.86 -15.38
C PRO A 161 -8.18 -4.92 -14.21
N LEU A 162 -7.12 -4.46 -13.55
CA LEU A 162 -7.23 -3.60 -12.39
C LEU A 162 -7.93 -2.29 -12.78
N HIS A 163 -9.02 -1.96 -12.09
CA HIS A 163 -9.76 -0.72 -12.36
C HIS A 163 -8.87 0.51 -12.08
N PRO A 164 -8.96 1.59 -12.88
CA PRO A 164 -8.14 2.80 -12.68
C PRO A 164 -8.20 3.33 -11.24
N GLU A 165 -9.37 3.36 -10.61
CA GLU A 165 -9.51 3.83 -9.20
C GLU A 165 -8.75 2.96 -8.18
N HIS A 166 -8.47 1.71 -8.52
CA HIS A 166 -7.67 0.78 -7.71
C HIS A 166 -6.19 0.75 -8.08
N GLY A 167 -5.76 1.63 -9.00
CA GLY A 167 -4.38 1.74 -9.43
C GLY A 167 -4.09 1.18 -10.81
N GLY A 168 -5.11 0.85 -11.62
CA GLY A 168 -4.92 0.40 -12.99
C GLY A 168 -4.21 1.44 -13.86
N PRO A 169 -3.32 1.04 -14.79
CA PRO A 169 -3.13 -0.35 -15.26
C PRO A 169 -2.22 -1.18 -14.34
N ALA A 170 -1.36 -0.56 -13.52
CA ALA A 170 -0.42 -1.28 -12.67
C ALA A 170 -0.27 -0.61 -11.29
N ARG A 171 -0.20 -1.43 -10.24
CA ARG A 171 0.09 -0.98 -8.88
C ARG A 171 1.17 -1.83 -8.23
N LEU A 172 1.86 -1.28 -7.23
CA LEU A 172 2.61 -2.10 -6.28
C LEU A 172 1.62 -2.80 -5.35
N LEU A 173 1.94 -4.05 -5.03
CA LEU A 173 1.26 -4.87 -4.02
C LEU A 173 2.32 -5.36 -3.02
N VAL A 174 2.20 -4.96 -1.75
CA VAL A 174 3.02 -5.41 -0.60
C VAL A 174 2.05 -5.79 0.52
N PRO A 175 1.58 -7.04 0.59
CA PRO A 175 0.41 -7.42 1.37
C PRO A 175 0.62 -7.40 2.89
N HIS A 176 1.85 -7.65 3.35
CA HIS A 176 2.18 -7.74 4.77
C HIS A 176 2.34 -6.37 5.44
N LEU A 177 2.32 -5.27 4.67
CA LEU A 177 2.35 -3.90 5.18
C LEU A 177 1.01 -3.22 4.95
N TYR A 178 0.77 -2.12 5.66
CA TYR A 178 -0.40 -1.30 5.45
C TYR A 178 -0.48 -0.81 3.99
N PHE A 179 -1.71 -0.80 3.47
CA PHE A 179 -1.96 -0.72 2.03
C PHE A 179 -1.60 0.63 1.38
N TRP A 180 -1.21 1.66 2.14
CA TRP A 180 -0.63 2.87 1.56
C TRP A 180 0.75 2.62 0.94
N LYS A 181 1.48 1.62 1.46
CA LYS A 181 2.75 1.15 0.88
C LYS A 181 2.58 0.51 -0.49
N SER A 182 1.41 -0.09 -0.74
CA SER A 182 1.02 -0.64 -2.04
C SER A 182 0.62 0.48 -3.02
N ALA A 183 1.57 1.28 -3.48
CA ALA A 183 1.35 2.44 -4.34
C ALA A 183 0.51 2.13 -5.60
N LYS A 184 -0.42 3.02 -5.96
CA LYS A 184 -1.25 2.94 -7.18
C LYS A 184 -0.54 3.60 -8.36
N TRP A 185 -0.84 3.17 -9.59
CA TRP A 185 -0.33 3.79 -10.83
C TRP A 185 1.21 3.87 -10.86
N VAL A 186 1.87 2.77 -10.54
CA VAL A 186 3.33 2.76 -10.41
C VAL A 186 4.02 2.95 -11.75
N ARG A 187 5.15 3.66 -11.70
CA ARG A 187 6.00 3.96 -12.85
C ARG A 187 7.49 3.75 -12.59
N SER A 188 7.92 3.73 -11.33
CA SER A 188 9.34 3.62 -11.04
C SER A 188 9.62 3.03 -9.68
N LEU A 189 10.83 2.48 -9.55
CA LEU A 189 11.44 2.05 -8.31
C LEU A 189 12.90 2.49 -8.32
N THR A 190 13.29 3.34 -7.37
CA THR A 190 14.66 3.83 -7.24
C THR A 190 15.29 3.19 -6.02
N LEU A 191 16.36 2.43 -6.22
CA LEU A 191 17.14 1.80 -5.16
C LEU A 191 18.06 2.84 -4.50
N MET A 192 18.12 2.83 -3.17
CA MET A 192 18.80 3.84 -2.36
C MET A 192 19.52 3.20 -1.17
N PRO A 193 20.74 3.64 -0.84
CA PRO A 193 21.49 3.12 0.31
C PRO A 193 20.94 3.62 1.66
N VAL A 194 20.18 4.73 1.66
CA VAL A 194 19.63 5.34 2.87
C VAL A 194 18.16 5.61 2.65
N ASP A 195 17.36 5.30 3.66
CA ASP A 195 15.92 5.54 3.62
C ASP A 195 15.60 7.02 3.47
N ARG A 196 14.54 7.31 2.73
CA ARG A 196 14.00 8.66 2.56
C ARG A 196 12.49 8.59 2.58
N PRO A 197 11.80 9.39 3.41
CA PRO A 197 10.35 9.28 3.53
C PRO A 197 9.65 9.64 2.21
N GLY A 198 8.62 8.86 1.90
CA GLY A 198 7.70 9.09 0.79
C GLY A 198 6.67 10.18 1.09
N PHE A 199 5.49 10.08 0.45
CA PHE A 199 4.44 11.09 0.56
C PHE A 199 3.79 11.09 1.94
N TRP A 200 3.23 9.95 2.38
CA TRP A 200 2.54 9.87 3.67
C TRP A 200 3.50 9.85 4.84
N GLU A 201 4.69 9.29 4.64
CA GLU A 201 5.73 9.19 5.66
C GLU A 201 6.24 10.59 6.05
N LYS A 202 6.36 11.51 5.08
CA LYS A 202 6.62 12.94 5.34
C LYS A 202 5.49 13.64 6.11
N LEU A 203 4.28 13.08 6.07
CA LEU A 203 3.09 13.62 6.75
C LEU A 203 2.80 12.92 8.09
N GLY A 204 3.79 12.20 8.63
CA GLY A 204 3.71 11.59 9.96
C GLY A 204 3.19 10.15 9.98
N TYR A 205 3.03 9.49 8.82
CA TYR A 205 2.79 8.05 8.78
C TYR A 205 4.09 7.30 9.09
N HIS A 206 3.96 6.08 9.62
CA HIS A 206 5.11 5.25 9.98
C HIS A 206 5.94 4.84 8.74
N ASP A 207 7.26 4.77 8.87
CA ASP A 207 8.16 4.45 7.73
C ASP A 207 8.02 3.01 7.22
N LEU A 208 7.82 2.02 8.10
CA LEU A 208 7.54 0.63 7.69
C LEU A 208 6.04 0.35 7.45
N GLY A 209 5.20 0.52 8.47
CA GLY A 209 3.75 0.36 8.33
C GLY A 209 3.25 -1.07 8.54
N ASP A 210 3.77 -1.81 9.53
CA ASP A 210 3.28 -3.16 9.86
C ASP A 210 1.89 -3.11 10.55
N PRO A 211 0.84 -3.73 9.96
CA PRO A 211 -0.51 -3.73 10.52
C PRO A 211 -0.65 -4.53 11.81
N TRP A 212 0.17 -5.56 12.02
CA TRP A 212 0.12 -6.41 13.21
C TRP A 212 0.77 -5.76 14.42
N ARG A 213 1.70 -4.84 14.17
CA ARG A 213 2.38 -4.02 15.19
C ARG A 213 1.72 -2.66 15.39
N GLU A 214 0.58 -2.40 14.75
CA GLU A 214 -0.13 -1.12 14.79
C GLU A 214 0.70 0.11 14.38
N GLN A 215 1.72 -0.08 13.54
CA GLN A 215 2.60 0.99 13.06
C GLN A 215 1.87 1.89 12.06
N ARG A 216 1.04 2.82 12.53
CA ARG A 216 0.22 3.70 11.68
C ARG A 216 0.93 5.04 11.46
N TYR A 217 1.49 5.59 12.53
CA TYR A 217 2.09 6.91 12.58
C TYR A 217 3.51 6.86 13.15
N GLN A 218 4.25 7.95 12.98
CA GLN A 218 5.57 8.09 13.60
C GLN A 218 5.44 8.04 15.12
N GLY A 219 6.28 7.23 15.77
CA GLY A 219 6.29 7.04 17.22
C GLY A 219 5.52 5.81 17.72
N ASP A 220 4.79 5.12 16.85
CA ASP A 220 4.18 3.80 17.11
C ASP A 220 5.22 2.67 17.15
#